data_AF-A0A7S1CNN3-F1
#
_entry.id   AF-A0A7S1CNN3-F1
#
_cell.length_a   1.000
_cell.length_b   1.000
_cell.length_c   1.000
_cell.angle_alpha   90.00
_cell.angle_beta   90.00
_cell.angle_gamma   90.00
#
_symmetry.space_group_name_H-M   'P 1'
#
loop_
_entity.id
_entity.type
_entity.pdbx_description
1 polymer ?
#
loop_
_entity_poly.entity_id
_entity_poly.type
_entity_poly.pdbx_seq_one_letter_code
_entity_poly.pdbx_strand_id
1 'polypeptide(L)'
;GTLAKKILGEPSEITALDGRLLPLNCNVKYISFSAHADFLQTSNFIAALQPPTIVLVHGEANEMRRLHTEIAKKYRDKPGFQVLMPGNCDTVALEFTEERSARAIGNVAKRKLTDGMRVSGVLVARDFEYQLMEAGDVPAYTSLTAHAVRQRQHVPFRQSFEVMLHFLRAVFDKVDVVRD
;
A
#
# COMPACT_ATOMS: atom_id res chain seq x y z
N GLY A 1 -11.10 -8.25 35.20
CA GLY A 1 -11.33 -8.65 36.59
C GLY A 1 -12.09 -7.57 37.31
N THR A 2 -13.40 -7.48 37.06
CA THR A 2 -14.31 -6.53 37.73
C THR A 2 -15.16 -7.29 38.74
N LEU A 3 -15.71 -6.58 39.74
CA LEU A 3 -16.63 -7.16 40.72
C LEU A 3 -17.83 -7.83 40.03
N ALA A 4 -18.38 -7.19 39.00
CA ALA A 4 -19.47 -7.75 38.20
C ALA A 4 -19.12 -9.13 37.61
N LYS A 5 -17.92 -9.31 37.05
CA LYS A 5 -17.48 -10.62 36.51
C LYS A 5 -17.30 -11.67 37.61
N LYS A 6 -16.93 -11.28 38.83
CA LYS A 6 -16.82 -12.19 39.99
C LYS A 6 -18.20 -12.62 40.49
N ILE A 7 -19.17 -11.70 40.51
CA ILE A 7 -20.55 -11.97 40.95
C ILE A 7 -21.26 -12.98 40.03
N LEU A 8 -20.92 -13.01 38.73
CA LEU A 8 -21.43 -14.03 37.80
C LEU A 8 -21.03 -15.47 38.15
N GLY A 9 -20.00 -15.65 38.99
CA GLY A 9 -19.61 -16.97 39.50
C GLY A 9 -20.41 -17.42 40.72
N GLU A 10 -21.48 -16.70 41.09
CA GLU A 10 -22.35 -16.97 42.25
C GLU A 10 -21.57 -17.27 43.57
N PRO A 11 -20.64 -16.38 43.99
CA PRO A 11 -19.95 -16.57 45.27
C PRO A 11 -20.93 -16.37 46.44
N SER A 12 -20.77 -17.15 47.51
CA SER A 12 -21.57 -17.00 48.74
C SER A 12 -21.33 -15.67 49.46
N GLU A 13 -20.14 -15.09 49.31
CA GLU A 13 -19.73 -13.84 49.95
C GLU A 13 -19.01 -12.90 48.96
N ILE A 14 -19.23 -11.59 49.11
CA ILE A 14 -18.54 -10.54 48.36
C ILE A 14 -17.81 -9.59 49.30
N THR A 15 -16.64 -9.09 48.88
CA THR A 15 -15.88 -8.09 49.64
C THR A 15 -16.39 -6.69 49.31
N ALA A 16 -16.84 -5.96 50.32
CA ALA A 16 -17.22 -4.56 50.21
C ALA A 16 -15.99 -3.65 50.10
N LEU A 17 -16.19 -2.40 49.69
CA LEU A 17 -15.12 -1.39 49.55
C LEU A 17 -14.39 -1.10 50.87
N ASP A 18 -15.07 -1.32 52.00
CA ASP A 18 -14.54 -1.19 53.36
C ASP A 18 -13.80 -2.46 53.85
N GLY A 19 -13.68 -3.48 52.99
CA GLY A 19 -12.97 -4.74 53.28
C GLY A 19 -13.81 -5.79 54.01
N ARG A 20 -15.08 -5.51 54.34
CA ARG A 20 -15.96 -6.48 55.01
C ARG A 20 -16.49 -7.53 54.04
N LEU A 21 -16.72 -8.74 54.55
CA LEU A 21 -17.38 -9.82 53.82
C LEU A 21 -18.89 -9.71 54.01
N LEU A 22 -19.62 -9.64 52.90
CA LEU A 22 -21.07 -9.56 52.86
C LEU A 22 -21.66 -10.79 52.18
N PRO A 23 -22.70 -11.43 52.73
CA PRO A 23 -23.36 -12.55 52.08
C PRO A 23 -24.15 -12.08 50.84
N LEU A 24 -23.99 -12.77 49.71
CA LEU A 24 -24.68 -12.46 48.46
C LEU A 24 -26.01 -13.24 48.37
N ASN A 25 -27.06 -12.69 48.99
CA ASN A 25 -28.39 -13.32 49.03
C ASN A 25 -29.32 -12.91 47.86
N CYS A 26 -28.83 -12.12 46.90
CA CYS A 26 -29.61 -11.69 45.74
C CYS A 26 -29.35 -12.59 44.52
N ASN A 27 -30.40 -12.82 43.72
CA ASN A 27 -30.29 -13.56 42.47
C ASN A 27 -29.75 -12.62 41.38
N VAL A 28 -28.55 -12.92 40.86
CA VAL A 28 -27.90 -12.11 39.84
C VAL A 28 -28.01 -12.81 38.49
N LYS A 29 -28.74 -12.21 37.56
CA LYS A 29 -28.88 -12.71 36.19
C LYS A 29 -28.10 -11.82 35.24
N TYR A 30 -27.27 -12.44 34.40
CA TYR A 30 -26.64 -11.76 33.28
C TYR A 30 -27.62 -11.72 32.11
N ILE A 31 -28.04 -10.51 31.75
CA ILE A 31 -28.81 -10.26 30.52
C ILE A 31 -27.96 -9.33 29.67
N SER A 32 -27.40 -9.85 28.59
CA SER A 32 -26.62 -9.05 27.65
C SER A 32 -27.58 -8.21 26.80
N PHE A 33 -27.52 -6.88 26.98
CA PHE A 33 -28.12 -5.91 26.06
C PHE A 33 -27.11 -5.41 25.03
N SER A 34 -25.95 -6.05 24.96
CA SER A 34 -24.91 -5.65 24.04
C SER A 34 -25.41 -5.79 22.60
N ALA A 35 -25.53 -4.66 21.90
CA ALA A 35 -25.70 -4.59 20.45
C ALA A 35 -24.37 -4.92 19.74
N HIS A 36 -23.68 -5.98 20.16
CA HIS A 36 -22.50 -6.46 19.46
C HIS A 36 -22.96 -7.24 18.24
N ALA A 37 -22.19 -7.14 17.15
CA ALA A 37 -22.54 -7.76 15.89
C ALA A 37 -22.66 -9.28 16.06
N ASP A 38 -23.90 -9.78 16.03
CA ASP A 38 -24.16 -11.20 16.11
C ASP A 38 -23.46 -11.94 14.96
N PHE A 39 -23.12 -13.22 15.18
CA PHE A 39 -22.50 -14.06 14.16
C PHE A 39 -23.24 -13.99 12.82
N LEU A 40 -24.57 -13.98 12.86
CA LEU A 40 -25.41 -13.94 11.66
C LEU A 40 -25.24 -12.62 10.89
N GLN A 41 -25.24 -11.48 11.59
CA GLN A 41 -25.06 -10.16 10.98
C GLN A 41 -23.66 -10.02 10.39
N THR A 42 -22.64 -10.43 11.14
CA THR A 42 -21.24 -10.39 10.71
C THR A 42 -20.99 -11.32 9.51
N SER A 43 -21.57 -12.52 9.52
CA SER A 43 -21.47 -13.47 8.40
C SER A 43 -22.12 -12.92 7.13
N ASN A 44 -23.28 -12.27 7.24
CA ASN A 44 -23.97 -11.64 6.12
C ASN A 44 -23.17 -10.46 5.55
N PHE A 45 -22.56 -9.65 6.43
CA PHE A 45 -21.70 -8.54 6.02
C PHE A 45 -20.46 -9.02 5.24
N ILE A 46 -19.78 -10.06 5.75
CA ILE A 46 -18.65 -10.68 5.07
C ILE A 46 -19.08 -11.31 3.73
N ALA A 47 -20.26 -11.94 3.69
CA ALA A 47 -20.79 -12.53 2.47
C ALA A 47 -21.12 -11.49 1.39
N ALA A 48 -21.55 -10.29 1.79
CA ALA A 48 -21.85 -9.19 0.87
C ALA A 48 -20.57 -8.55 0.30
N LEU A 49 -19.56 -8.31 1.15
CA LEU A 49 -18.32 -7.65 0.72
C LEU A 49 -17.31 -8.58 0.05
N GLN A 50 -17.32 -9.86 0.42
CA GLN A 50 -16.34 -10.86 -0.04
C GLN A 50 -14.88 -10.36 -0.05
N PRO A 51 -14.38 -9.81 1.08
CA PRO A 51 -13.01 -9.29 1.13
C PRO A 51 -11.99 -10.43 0.99
N PRO A 52 -10.80 -10.19 0.41
CA PRO A 52 -9.74 -11.18 0.30
C PRO A 52 -9.11 -11.51 1.66
N THR A 53 -8.91 -10.51 2.52
CA THR A 53 -8.32 -10.72 3.85
C THR A 53 -9.20 -10.09 4.93
N ILE A 54 -9.42 -10.83 6.02
CA ILE A 54 -10.19 -10.41 7.19
C ILE A 54 -9.28 -10.44 8.42
N VAL A 55 -9.24 -9.35 9.18
CA VAL A 55 -8.51 -9.26 10.45
C VAL A 55 -9.53 -9.09 11.58
N LEU A 56 -9.60 -10.09 12.45
CA LEU A 56 -10.50 -10.09 13.60
C LEU A 56 -9.82 -9.37 14.78
N VAL A 57 -10.51 -8.39 15.36
CA VAL A 57 -10.04 -7.57 16.49
C VAL A 57 -11.18 -7.31 17.47
N HIS A 58 -10.88 -6.75 18.65
CA HIS A 58 -11.89 -6.32 19.64
C HIS A 58 -12.95 -7.37 19.99
N GLY A 59 -12.52 -8.59 20.31
CA GLY A 59 -13.41 -9.64 20.82
C GLY A 59 -12.76 -10.45 21.93
N GLU A 60 -13.59 -11.16 22.71
CA GLU A 60 -13.08 -12.16 23.64
C GLU A 60 -12.37 -13.27 22.85
N ALA A 61 -11.18 -13.68 23.29
CA ALA A 61 -10.35 -14.65 22.58
C ALA A 61 -11.08 -15.96 22.23
N ASN A 62 -11.97 -16.46 23.09
CA ASN A 62 -12.72 -17.70 22.84
C ASN A 62 -13.82 -17.52 21.78
N GLU A 63 -14.60 -16.45 21.88
CA GLU A 63 -15.64 -16.13 20.89
C GLU A 63 -15.03 -15.77 19.53
N MET A 64 -13.91 -15.05 19.52
CA MET A 64 -13.12 -14.77 18.32
C MET A 64 -12.60 -16.05 17.66
N ARG A 65 -12.12 -17.03 18.44
CA ARG A 65 -11.65 -18.32 17.91
C ARG A 65 -12.80 -19.12 17.29
N ARG A 66 -13.99 -19.08 17.90
CA ARG A 66 -15.21 -19.70 17.34
C ARG A 66 -15.59 -19.05 16.02
N LEU A 67 -15.65 -17.72 15.99
CA LEU A 67 -15.96 -16.93 14.78
C LEU A 67 -14.94 -17.19 13.66
N HIS A 68 -13.64 -17.18 13.99
CA HIS A 68 -12.54 -17.50 13.06
C HIS A 68 -12.74 -18.87 12.39
N THR A 69 -13.03 -19.90 13.19
CA THR A 69 -13.20 -21.27 12.70
C THR A 69 -14.40 -21.40 11.76
N GLU A 70 -15.53 -20.78 12.10
CA GLU A 70 -16.74 -20.80 11.29
C GLU A 70 -16.57 -20.05 9.95
N ILE A 71 -15.94 -18.87 9.96
CA ILE A 71 -15.63 -18.11 8.75
C ILE A 71 -14.64 -18.89 7.88
N ALA A 72 -13.57 -19.43 8.47
CA ALA A 72 -12.57 -20.22 7.74
C ALA A 72 -13.17 -21.48 7.11
N LYS A 73 -14.14 -22.12 7.77
CA LYS A 73 -14.88 -23.26 7.23
C LYS A 73 -15.77 -22.86 6.05
N LYS A 74 -16.48 -21.73 6.15
CA LYS A 74 -17.41 -21.25 5.11
C LYS A 74 -16.71 -20.80 3.83
N TYR A 75 -15.47 -20.33 3.93
CA TYR A 75 -14.70 -19.78 2.80
C TYR A 75 -13.48 -20.61 2.42
N ARG A 76 -13.42 -21.88 2.86
CA ARG A 76 -12.32 -22.81 2.53
C ARG A 76 -12.10 -22.97 1.02
N ASP A 77 -13.18 -22.88 0.25
CA ASP A 77 -13.17 -23.15 -1.20
C ASP A 77 -12.72 -21.94 -2.03
N LYS A 78 -12.53 -20.75 -1.42
CA LYS A 78 -12.10 -19.55 -2.14
C LYS A 78 -10.57 -19.40 -2.11
N PRO A 79 -9.88 -19.44 -3.27
CA PRO A 79 -8.45 -19.20 -3.33
C PRO A 79 -8.15 -17.74 -2.96
N GLY A 80 -7.17 -17.54 -2.07
CA GLY A 80 -6.74 -16.21 -1.62
C GLY A 80 -7.51 -15.63 -0.43
N PHE A 81 -8.50 -16.33 0.11
CA PHE A 81 -9.21 -15.87 1.30
C PHE A 81 -8.43 -16.16 2.59
N GLN A 82 -8.12 -15.14 3.38
CA GLN A 82 -7.37 -15.26 4.62
C GLN A 82 -8.12 -14.65 5.81
N VAL A 83 -8.16 -15.37 6.94
CA VAL A 83 -8.72 -14.86 8.20
C VAL A 83 -7.62 -14.86 9.25
N LEU A 84 -7.30 -13.68 9.76
CA LEU A 84 -6.24 -13.45 10.73
C LEU A 84 -6.84 -13.04 12.09
N MET A 85 -6.22 -13.52 13.17
CA MET A 85 -6.58 -13.18 14.55
C MET A 85 -5.30 -12.81 15.31
N PRO A 86 -4.70 -11.64 15.02
CA PRO A 86 -3.46 -11.22 15.66
C PRO A 86 -3.69 -10.93 17.15
N GLY A 87 -2.73 -11.33 17.97
CA GLY A 87 -2.64 -10.90 19.36
C GLY A 87 -2.14 -9.46 19.48
N ASN A 88 -2.10 -8.96 20.72
CA ASN A 88 -1.48 -7.67 20.99
C ASN A 88 0.01 -7.74 20.65
N CYS A 89 0.49 -6.72 19.93
CA CYS A 89 1.86 -6.63 19.42
C CYS A 89 2.21 -7.59 18.26
N ASP A 90 1.24 -8.32 17.70
CA ASP A 90 1.47 -9.09 16.48
C ASP A 90 1.36 -8.18 15.24
N THR A 91 2.37 -8.23 14.36
CA THR A 91 2.37 -7.46 13.11
C THR A 91 1.71 -8.26 11.99
N VAL A 92 0.71 -7.67 11.34
CA VAL A 92 0.07 -8.24 10.14
C VAL A 92 0.63 -7.58 8.90
N ALA A 93 1.38 -8.34 8.08
CA ALA A 93 1.87 -7.90 6.79
C ALA A 93 0.91 -8.35 5.67
N LEU A 94 0.48 -7.41 4.84
CA LEU A 94 -0.36 -7.67 3.67
C LEU A 94 0.40 -7.21 2.43
N GLU A 95 0.63 -8.14 1.50
CA GLU A 95 1.28 -7.84 0.23
C GLU A 95 0.23 -7.47 -0.80
N PHE A 96 0.35 -6.27 -1.36
CA PHE A 96 -0.50 -5.81 -2.45
C PHE A 96 0.38 -5.62 -3.69
N THR A 97 0.09 -6.41 -4.73
CA THR A 97 0.71 -6.17 -6.03
C THR A 97 0.07 -4.93 -6.64
N GLU A 98 0.79 -3.80 -6.60
CA GLU A 98 0.36 -2.59 -7.30
C GLU A 98 0.65 -2.71 -8.79
N GLU A 99 -0.40 -2.70 -9.60
CA GLU A 99 -0.24 -2.51 -11.03
C GLU A 99 0.06 -1.03 -11.31
N ARG A 100 1.32 -0.71 -11.60
CA ARG A 100 1.73 0.66 -11.92
C ARG A 100 1.37 0.98 -13.37
N SER A 101 0.35 1.79 -13.55
CA SER A 101 -0.03 2.33 -14.85
C SER A 101 0.56 3.72 -15.06
N ALA A 102 1.13 3.96 -16.24
CA ALA A 102 1.61 5.27 -16.66
C ALA A 102 0.80 5.77 -17.85
N ARG A 103 0.37 7.02 -17.81
CA ARG A 103 -0.35 7.68 -18.91
C ARG A 103 0.65 8.28 -19.88
N ALA A 104 0.58 7.91 -21.15
CA ALA A 104 1.33 8.60 -22.20
C ALA A 104 0.67 9.95 -22.49
N ILE A 105 1.46 11.04 -22.49
CA ILE A 105 1.00 12.41 -22.74
C ILE A 105 1.88 13.06 -23.80
N GLY A 106 1.30 13.99 -24.57
CA GLY A 106 2.03 14.79 -25.55
C GLY A 106 2.37 14.00 -26.82
N ASN A 107 3.57 14.21 -27.35
CA ASN A 107 4.03 13.59 -28.59
C ASN A 107 4.10 12.06 -28.51
N VAL A 108 4.37 11.51 -27.31
CA VAL A 108 4.40 10.06 -27.08
C VAL A 108 3.01 9.44 -27.32
N ALA A 109 1.94 10.16 -27.00
CA ALA A 109 0.56 9.72 -27.20
C ALA A 109 0.04 9.92 -28.64
N LYS A 110 0.77 10.65 -29.51
CA LYS A 110 0.38 10.81 -30.93
C LYS A 110 0.44 9.49 -31.70
N ARG A 111 1.27 8.55 -31.24
CA ARG A 111 1.34 7.19 -31.79
C ARG A 111 0.49 6.26 -30.93
N LYS A 112 -0.34 5.44 -31.57
CA LYS A 112 -1.07 4.38 -30.86
C LYS A 112 -0.07 3.35 -30.35
N LEU A 113 0.07 3.26 -29.04
CA LEU A 113 0.95 2.28 -28.40
C LEU A 113 0.33 0.89 -28.55
N THR A 114 1.12 -0.05 -29.05
CA THR A 114 0.79 -1.47 -29.15
C THR A 114 1.69 -2.29 -28.24
N ASP A 115 1.22 -3.47 -27.83
CA ASP A 115 2.03 -4.39 -27.03
C ASP A 115 3.36 -4.72 -27.73
N GLY A 116 4.44 -4.76 -26.96
CA GLY A 116 5.81 -4.96 -27.45
C GLY A 116 6.49 -3.73 -28.08
N MET A 117 5.81 -2.59 -28.22
CA MET A 117 6.42 -1.37 -28.75
C MET A 117 7.36 -0.73 -27.71
N ARG A 118 8.62 -0.48 -28.08
CA ARG A 118 9.54 0.29 -27.24
C ARG A 118 9.14 1.75 -27.21
N VAL A 119 8.93 2.28 -26.02
CA VAL A 119 8.66 3.70 -25.77
C VAL A 119 9.83 4.30 -24.99
N SER A 120 10.30 5.45 -25.42
CA SER A 120 11.37 6.20 -24.75
C SER A 120 10.87 7.62 -24.45
N GLY A 121 11.12 8.08 -23.24
CA GLY A 121 10.68 9.41 -22.80
C GLY A 121 11.10 9.68 -21.36
N VAL A 122 10.59 10.79 -20.84
CA VAL A 122 10.72 11.18 -19.44
C VAL A 122 9.47 10.71 -18.70
N LEU A 123 9.66 9.92 -17.65
CA LEU A 123 8.59 9.52 -16.73
C LEU A 123 8.55 10.51 -15.57
N VAL A 124 7.43 11.21 -15.43
CA VAL A 124 7.17 12.11 -14.31
C VAL A 124 6.20 11.42 -13.35
N ALA A 125 6.64 11.24 -12.10
CA ALA A 125 5.82 10.68 -11.04
C ALA A 125 5.33 11.81 -10.13
N ARG A 126 4.01 11.93 -9.97
CA ARG A 126 3.37 12.83 -9.02
C ARG A 126 2.42 12.03 -8.15
N ASP A 127 2.78 11.87 -6.87
CA ASP A 127 2.05 11.05 -5.91
C ASP A 127 1.89 9.60 -6.43
N PHE A 128 0.69 9.23 -6.85
CA PHE A 128 0.34 7.91 -7.41
C PHE A 128 0.08 7.93 -8.93
N GLU A 129 0.20 9.09 -9.58
CA GLU A 129 0.05 9.19 -11.03
C GLU A 129 1.41 9.21 -11.73
N TYR A 130 1.58 8.29 -12.68
CA TYR A 130 2.74 8.24 -13.56
C TYR A 130 2.39 8.79 -14.94
N GLN A 131 3.18 9.73 -15.44
CA GLN A 131 2.98 10.35 -16.75
C GLN A 131 4.25 10.19 -17.59
N LEU A 132 4.13 9.55 -18.74
CA LEU A 132 5.22 9.36 -19.69
C LEU A 132 5.09 10.38 -20.83
N MET A 133 6.12 11.18 -21.04
CA MET A 133 6.11 12.26 -22.03
C MET A 133 7.49 12.41 -22.70
N GLU A 134 7.56 13.18 -23.78
CA GLU A 134 8.84 13.54 -24.41
C GLU A 134 9.52 14.67 -23.61
N ALA A 135 10.86 14.78 -23.67
CA ALA A 135 11.61 15.80 -22.92
C ALA A 135 11.15 17.23 -23.23
N GLY A 136 10.70 17.50 -24.47
CA GLY A 136 10.18 18.81 -24.87
C GLY A 136 8.79 19.12 -24.31
N ASP A 137 8.01 18.10 -23.94
CA ASP A 137 6.64 18.26 -23.44
C ASP A 137 6.60 18.44 -21.90
N VAL A 138 7.70 18.17 -21.20
CA VAL A 138 7.79 18.32 -19.73
C VAL A 138 7.35 19.70 -19.25
N PRO A 139 7.78 20.83 -19.83
CA PRO A 139 7.35 22.16 -19.39
C PRO A 139 5.90 22.50 -19.73
N ALA A 140 5.31 21.79 -20.71
CA ALA A 140 3.94 22.06 -21.16
C ALA A 140 2.90 21.38 -20.27
N TYR A 141 3.22 20.20 -19.72
CA TYR A 141 2.28 19.39 -18.94
C TYR A 141 2.62 19.28 -17.45
N THR A 142 3.78 19.79 -17.03
CA THR A 142 4.22 19.77 -15.62
C THR A 142 4.68 21.15 -15.18
N SER A 143 4.77 21.36 -13.86
CA SER A 143 5.36 22.57 -13.29
C SER A 143 6.90 22.59 -13.38
N LEU A 144 7.52 21.60 -14.02
CA LEU A 144 8.97 21.50 -14.15
C LEU A 144 9.45 22.30 -15.36
N THR A 145 10.45 23.14 -15.15
CA THR A 145 11.12 23.87 -16.23
C THR A 145 12.23 23.02 -16.83
N ALA A 146 12.19 22.81 -18.15
CA ALA A 146 13.30 22.19 -18.87
C ALA A 146 14.35 23.27 -19.17
N HIS A 147 15.56 23.09 -18.63
CA HIS A 147 16.70 23.97 -18.91
C HIS A 147 17.75 23.21 -19.72
N ALA A 148 18.17 23.80 -20.84
CA ALA A 148 19.31 23.32 -21.61
C ALA A 148 20.56 24.13 -21.24
N VAL A 149 21.59 23.46 -20.71
CA VAL A 149 22.88 24.09 -20.42
C VAL A 149 23.78 23.91 -21.63
N ARG A 150 24.16 25.02 -22.28
CA ARG A 150 25.14 25.01 -23.38
C ARG A 150 26.49 25.50 -22.86
N GLN A 151 27.49 24.63 -22.88
CA GLN A 151 28.86 25.01 -22.57
C GLN A 151 29.63 25.22 -23.86
N ARG A 152 30.21 26.42 -24.05
CA ARG A 152 31.17 26.69 -25.13
C ARG A 152 32.55 26.82 -24.53
N GLN A 153 33.48 25.96 -24.95
CA GLN A 153 34.88 26.05 -24.55
C GLN A 153 35.70 26.59 -25.72
N HIS A 154 36.59 27.53 -25.44
CA HIS A 154 37.58 27.99 -26.41
C HIS A 154 38.92 27.38 -26.03
N VAL A 155 39.38 26.40 -26.81
CA VAL A 155 40.64 25.72 -26.56
C VAL A 155 41.69 26.35 -27.50
N PRO A 156 42.72 27.04 -26.96
CA PRO A 156 43.78 27.58 -27.80
C PRO A 156 44.56 26.42 -28.42
N PHE A 157 44.50 26.30 -29.75
CA PHE A 157 45.19 25.28 -30.50
C PHE A 157 46.20 25.93 -31.45
N ARG A 158 47.47 25.54 -31.34
CA ARG A 158 48.60 26.17 -32.05
C ARG A 158 49.05 25.43 -33.31
N GLN A 159 48.36 24.36 -33.69
CA GLN A 159 48.69 23.55 -34.86
C GLN A 159 47.56 23.64 -35.91
N SER A 160 47.77 23.04 -37.08
CA SER A 160 46.77 23.07 -38.15
C SER A 160 45.51 22.29 -37.78
N PHE A 161 44.38 22.72 -38.31
CA PHE A 161 43.07 22.06 -38.09
C PHE A 161 43.09 20.57 -38.45
N GLU A 162 43.89 20.18 -39.45
CA GLU A 162 44.05 18.78 -39.86
C GLU A 162 44.67 17.92 -38.76
N VAL A 163 45.66 18.45 -38.03
CA VAL A 163 46.30 17.74 -36.91
C VAL A 163 45.32 17.57 -35.75
N MET A 164 44.52 18.61 -35.45
CA MET A 164 43.46 18.52 -34.46
C MET A 164 42.43 17.45 -34.82
N LEU A 165 41.97 17.44 -36.07
CA LEU A 165 40.99 16.47 -36.57
C LEU A 165 41.53 15.04 -36.53
N HIS A 166 42.81 14.85 -36.85
CA HIS A 166 43.50 13.57 -36.76
C HIS A 166 43.50 13.04 -35.31
N PHE A 167 43.89 13.86 -34.33
CA PHE A 167 43.89 13.46 -32.92
C PHE A 167 42.48 13.22 -32.37
N LEU A 168 41.51 14.06 -32.72
CA LEU A 168 40.12 13.86 -32.28
C LEU A 168 39.54 12.55 -32.81
N ARG A 169 39.82 12.20 -34.07
CA ARG A 169 39.40 10.91 -34.66
C ARG A 169 40.14 9.71 -34.11
N ALA A 170 41.36 9.90 -33.58
CA ALA A 170 42.11 8.83 -32.92
C ALA A 170 41.59 8.54 -31.50
N VAL A 171 40.96 9.52 -30.84
CA VAL A 171 40.47 9.42 -29.45
C VAL A 171 38.96 9.18 -29.38
N PHE A 172 38.18 9.66 -30.34
CA PHE A 172 36.72 9.58 -30.33
C PHE A 172 36.18 8.88 -31.58
N ASP A 173 35.25 7.96 -31.38
CA ASP A 173 34.68 7.12 -32.44
C ASP A 173 33.81 7.89 -33.45
N LYS A 174 33.29 9.07 -33.08
CA LYS A 174 32.40 9.86 -33.94
C LYS A 174 32.74 11.34 -33.89
N VAL A 175 33.44 11.80 -34.94
CA VAL A 175 33.85 13.20 -35.10
C VAL A 175 33.23 13.78 -36.37
N ASP A 176 32.19 14.58 -36.20
CA ASP A 176 31.51 15.30 -37.29
C ASP A 176 32.08 16.72 -37.42
N VAL A 177 32.51 17.09 -38.62
CA VAL A 177 32.99 18.45 -38.91
C VAL A 177 31.80 19.29 -39.34
N VAL A 178 31.37 20.21 -38.47
CA VAL A 178 30.38 21.23 -38.81
C VAL A 178 31.12 22.45 -39.36
N ARG A 179 31.04 22.68 -40.67
CA ARG A 179 31.48 23.94 -41.29
C ARG A 179 30.25 24.84 -41.41
N ASP A 180 30.40 26.10 -40.98
CA ASP A 180 29.45 27.16 -41.33
C ASP A 180 29.49 27.45 -42.84
#